data_AF-A0A923YV12-F1
#
_entry.id   AF-A0A923YV12-F1
#
_cell.length_a   1.000
_cell.length_b   1.000
_cell.length_c   1.000
_cell.angle_alpha   90.00
_cell.angle_beta   90.00
_cell.angle_gamma   90.00
#
_symmetry.space_group_name_H-M   'P 1'
#
loop_
_entity.id
_entity.type
_entity.pdbx_description
1 polymer ?
#
loop_
_entity_poly.entity_id
_entity_poly.type
_entity_poly.pdbx_seq_one_letter_code
_entity_poly.pdbx_strand_id
1 'polypeptide(L)'
;MIYWHEFTWEAFATIVSALVALVAVLAASVVGWRQTTILARQAEIQNASAKDARFATQANRLLAEQSFRLNLLSERRLVLERFRAIWTEWIREGNLSRESIEALRVLLHSAVLLYESDIADDLSLALDGLSKHARFHARFRDESYDDATRKSWLEKSFEAEDIAIKSLDPLMKKMTERTKVVGHFPPNLLFPN
;
A
#
# COMPACT_ATOMS: atom_id res chain seq x y z
N MET A 1 85.93 52.73 -6.96
CA MET A 1 86.08 51.34 -7.41
C MET A 1 84.69 50.75 -7.45
N ILE A 2 84.11 50.57 -8.64
CA ILE A 2 82.74 50.09 -8.82
C ILE A 2 82.80 48.57 -8.74
N TYR A 3 82.16 47.98 -7.73
CA TYR A 3 82.01 46.53 -7.61
C TYR A 3 81.07 46.05 -8.73
N TRP A 4 81.64 45.43 -9.76
CA TRP A 4 80.88 44.63 -10.71
C TRP A 4 80.47 43.36 -9.99
N HIS A 5 79.18 43.24 -9.65
CA HIS A 5 78.62 41.96 -9.22
C HIS A 5 78.74 40.98 -10.39
N GLU A 6 79.50 39.90 -10.20
CA GLU A 6 79.52 38.77 -11.12
C GLU A 6 78.10 38.21 -11.20
N PHE A 7 77.50 38.32 -12.38
CA PHE A 7 76.21 37.72 -12.68
C PHE A 7 76.37 36.19 -12.67
N THR A 8 76.00 35.55 -11.57
CA THR A 8 76.06 34.09 -11.46
C THR A 8 74.83 33.48 -12.11
N TRP A 9 75.05 32.70 -13.18
CA TRP A 9 73.99 31.98 -13.91
C TRP A 9 73.11 31.12 -13.00
N GLU A 10 73.65 30.65 -11.87
CA GLU A 10 72.93 29.88 -10.85
C GLU A 10 71.85 30.69 -10.13
N ALA A 11 72.10 31.98 -9.83
CA ALA A 11 71.10 32.85 -9.21
C ALA A 11 69.93 33.13 -10.18
N PHE A 12 70.24 33.34 -11.46
CA PHE A 12 69.23 33.50 -12.51
C PHE A 12 68.38 32.23 -12.68
N ALA A 13 69.02 31.05 -12.76
CA ALA A 13 68.32 29.77 -12.87
C ALA A 13 67.37 29.52 -11.68
N THR A 14 67.82 29.83 -10.46
CA THR A 14 67.02 29.67 -9.24
C THR A 14 65.77 30.57 -9.25
N ILE A 15 65.92 31.84 -9.68
CA ILE A 15 64.80 32.79 -9.80
C ILE A 15 63.79 32.33 -10.86
N VAL A 16 64.27 31.85 -12.02
CA VAL A 16 63.41 31.34 -13.09
C VAL A 16 62.67 30.08 -12.63
N SER A 17 63.33 29.14 -11.96
CA SER A 17 62.68 27.95 -11.39
C SER A 17 61.64 28.31 -10.33
N ALA A 18 61.91 29.30 -9.47
CA ALA A 18 60.95 29.78 -8.49
C ALA A 18 59.71 30.43 -9.15
N LEU A 19 59.90 31.19 -10.23
CA LEU A 19 58.80 31.77 -11.01
C LEU A 19 57.93 30.70 -11.69
N VAL A 20 58.55 29.68 -12.29
CA VAL A 20 57.81 28.55 -12.89
C VAL A 20 57.02 27.78 -11.83
N ALA A 21 57.62 27.54 -10.66
CA ALA A 21 56.92 26.89 -9.54
C ALA A 21 55.72 27.73 -9.05
N LEU A 22 55.86 29.06 -8.96
CA LEU A 22 54.78 29.96 -8.59
C LEU A 22 53.62 29.90 -9.61
N VAL A 23 53.92 29.94 -10.91
CA VAL A 23 52.92 29.85 -11.98
C VAL A 23 52.20 28.49 -11.94
N ALA A 24 52.92 27.41 -11.67
CA ALA A 24 52.33 26.08 -11.52
C ALA A 24 51.38 26.00 -10.32
N VAL A 25 51.73 26.58 -9.17
CA VAL A 25 50.88 26.64 -7.98
C VAL A 25 49.62 27.49 -8.22
N LEU A 26 49.75 28.63 -8.90
CA LEU A 26 48.61 29.47 -9.26
C LEU A 26 47.68 28.75 -10.25
N ALA A 27 48.23 28.09 -11.27
CA ALA A 27 47.45 27.30 -12.22
C ALA A 27 46.71 26.14 -11.53
N ALA A 28 47.39 25.40 -10.65
CA ALA A 28 46.78 24.33 -9.86
C ALA A 28 45.66 24.85 -8.94
N SER A 29 45.84 26.03 -8.35
CA SER A 29 44.82 26.67 -7.50
C SER A 29 43.57 27.05 -8.29
N VAL A 30 43.74 27.59 -9.49
CA VAL A 30 42.62 27.95 -10.40
C VAL A 30 41.89 26.69 -10.88
N VAL A 31 42.63 25.63 -11.22
CA VAL A 31 42.05 24.34 -11.62
C VAL A 31 41.28 23.71 -10.45
N GLY A 32 41.86 23.72 -9.25
CA GLY A 32 41.21 23.23 -8.03
C GLY A 32 39.91 23.98 -7.74
N TRP A 33 39.91 25.31 -7.86
CA TRP A 33 38.70 26.12 -7.66
C TRP A 33 37.61 25.85 -8.69
N ARG A 34 37.99 25.64 -9.96
CA ARG A 34 37.02 25.22 -11.00
C ARG A 34 36.46 23.83 -10.71
N GLN A 35 37.28 22.89 -10.29
CA GLN A 35 36.84 21.54 -9.94
C GLN A 35 35.86 21.54 -8.76
N THR A 36 36.13 22.30 -7.69
CA THR A 36 35.20 22.40 -6.55
C THR A 36 33.87 23.04 -6.95
N THR A 37 33.89 24.05 -7.82
CA THR A 37 32.67 24.70 -8.33
C THR A 37 31.82 23.74 -9.18
N ILE A 38 32.46 22.92 -10.01
CA ILE A 38 31.76 21.91 -10.82
C ILE A 38 31.15 20.83 -9.93
N LEU A 39 31.89 20.34 -8.93
CA LEU A 39 31.40 19.34 -7.98
C LEU A 39 30.21 19.86 -7.16
N ALA A 40 30.27 21.13 -6.71
CA ALA A 40 29.16 21.76 -6.00
C ALA A 40 27.89 21.81 -6.86
N ARG A 41 28.01 22.21 -8.13
CA ARG A 41 26.88 22.20 -9.08
C ARG A 41 26.35 20.80 -9.36
N GLN A 42 27.22 19.80 -9.47
CA GLN A 42 26.81 18.40 -9.63
C GLN A 42 26.04 17.88 -8.41
N ALA A 43 26.47 18.23 -7.20
CA ALA A 43 25.76 17.88 -5.97
C ALA A 43 24.38 18.55 -5.88
N GLU A 44 24.26 19.82 -6.29
CA GLU A 44 22.97 20.51 -6.37
C GLU A 44 22.01 19.83 -7.36
N ILE A 45 22.49 19.48 -8.56
CA ILE A 45 21.69 18.78 -9.58
C ILE A 45 21.27 17.39 -9.10
N GLN A 46 22.16 16.65 -8.43
CA GLN A 46 21.83 15.34 -7.85
C GLN A 46 20.80 15.44 -6.72
N ASN A 47 20.89 16.47 -5.89
CA ASN A 47 19.92 16.70 -4.82
C ASN A 47 18.54 17.09 -5.39
N ALA A 48 18.50 17.91 -6.45
CA ALA A 48 17.27 18.27 -7.15
C ALA A 48 16.61 17.03 -7.78
N SER A 49 17.37 16.21 -8.51
CA SER A 49 16.84 14.99 -9.13
C SER A 49 16.38 13.95 -8.11
N ALA A 50 17.07 13.80 -6.98
CA ALA A 50 16.64 12.93 -5.88
C ALA A 50 15.34 13.41 -5.24
N LYS A 51 15.14 14.73 -5.13
CA LYS A 51 13.90 15.33 -4.62
C LYS A 51 12.74 15.08 -5.59
N ASP A 52 12.95 15.26 -6.88
CA ASP A 52 11.94 14.99 -7.92
C ASP A 52 11.57 13.50 -7.98
N ALA A 53 12.54 12.60 -7.84
CA ALA A 53 12.30 11.16 -7.78
C ALA A 53 11.46 10.76 -6.55
N ARG A 54 11.69 11.40 -5.39
CA ARG A 54 10.87 11.18 -4.19
C ARG A 54 9.44 11.65 -4.39
N PHE A 55 9.24 12.84 -4.98
CA PHE A 55 7.90 13.33 -5.32
C PHE A 55 7.19 12.43 -6.33
N ALA A 56 7.86 12.00 -7.39
CA ALA A 56 7.31 11.06 -8.37
C ALA A 56 6.92 9.73 -7.70
N THR A 57 7.75 9.22 -6.79
CA THR A 57 7.45 7.99 -6.03
C THR A 57 6.22 8.17 -5.13
N GLN A 58 6.11 9.31 -4.45
CA GLN A 58 4.97 9.61 -3.58
C GLN A 58 3.68 9.80 -4.39
N ALA A 59 3.75 10.53 -5.50
CA ALA A 59 2.61 10.71 -6.42
C ALA A 59 2.16 9.36 -7.01
N ASN A 60 3.09 8.50 -7.43
CA ASN A 60 2.76 7.16 -7.92
C ASN A 60 2.10 6.29 -6.84
N ARG A 61 2.54 6.39 -5.58
CA ARG A 61 1.88 5.69 -4.46
C ARG A 61 0.45 6.19 -4.24
N LEU A 62 0.24 7.50 -4.23
CA LEU A 62 -1.08 8.09 -4.07
C LEU A 62 -2.01 7.72 -5.24
N LEU A 63 -1.51 7.75 -6.48
CA LEU A 63 -2.26 7.31 -7.66
C LEU A 63 -2.58 5.82 -7.63
N ALA A 64 -1.64 4.97 -7.20
CA ALA A 64 -1.90 3.54 -7.03
C ALA A 64 -2.95 3.28 -5.95
N GLU A 65 -2.90 4.02 -4.83
CA GLU A 65 -3.89 3.94 -3.77
C GLU A 65 -5.27 4.42 -4.23
N GLN A 66 -5.34 5.55 -4.94
CA GLN A 66 -6.58 6.05 -5.52
C GLN A 66 -7.14 5.11 -6.59
N SER A 67 -6.30 4.56 -7.46
CA SER A 67 -6.70 3.58 -8.48
C SER A 67 -7.21 2.29 -7.83
N PHE A 68 -6.56 1.82 -6.77
CA PHE A 68 -7.02 0.68 -5.98
C PHE A 68 -8.39 0.96 -5.36
N ARG A 69 -8.58 2.12 -4.71
CA ARG A 69 -9.88 2.53 -4.15
C ARG A 69 -10.96 2.67 -5.23
N LEU A 70 -10.64 3.19 -6.40
CA LEU A 70 -11.58 3.30 -7.53
C LEU A 70 -11.97 1.93 -8.10
N ASN A 71 -11.01 1.03 -8.27
CA ASN A 71 -11.28 -0.35 -8.68
C ASN A 71 -12.17 -1.06 -7.66
N LEU A 72 -11.85 -0.93 -6.37
CA LEU A 72 -12.67 -1.45 -5.27
C LEU A 72 -14.11 -0.90 -5.30
N LEU A 73 -14.29 0.41 -5.50
CA LEU A 73 -15.61 1.02 -5.61
C LEU A 73 -16.40 0.51 -6.84
N SER A 74 -15.71 0.27 -7.96
CA SER A 74 -16.34 -0.28 -9.17
C SER A 74 -16.88 -1.70 -8.95
N GLU A 75 -16.23 -2.48 -8.08
CA GLU A 75 -16.63 -3.84 -7.73
C GLU A 75 -17.69 -3.90 -6.63
N ARG A 76 -17.88 -2.82 -5.85
CA ARG A 76 -18.84 -2.77 -4.73
C ARG A 76 -20.27 -3.13 -5.14
N ARG A 77 -20.72 -2.67 -6.30
CA ARG A 77 -22.05 -3.00 -6.83
C ARG A 77 -22.16 -4.48 -7.19
N LEU A 78 -21.14 -5.04 -7.83
CA LEU A 78 -21.09 -6.45 -8.19
C LEU A 78 -21.10 -7.34 -6.95
N VAL A 79 -20.33 -6.98 -5.91
CA VAL A 79 -20.32 -7.69 -4.63
C VAL A 79 -21.70 -7.67 -3.99
N LEU A 80 -22.36 -6.50 -3.95
CA LEU A 80 -23.71 -6.38 -3.42
C LEU A 80 -24.74 -7.21 -4.21
N GLU A 81 -24.66 -7.21 -5.55
CA GLU A 81 -25.56 -7.99 -6.41
C GLU A 81 -25.38 -9.50 -6.20
N ARG A 82 -24.13 -9.98 -6.12
CA ARG A 82 -23.84 -11.39 -5.81
C ARG A 82 -24.31 -11.78 -4.41
N PHE A 83 -24.11 -10.90 -3.43
CA PHE A 83 -24.61 -11.13 -2.08
C PHE A 83 -26.13 -11.25 -2.06
N ARG A 84 -26.85 -10.36 -2.76
CA ARG A 84 -28.31 -10.45 -2.88
C ARG A 84 -28.77 -11.77 -3.51
N ALA A 85 -28.05 -12.28 -4.49
CA ALA A 85 -28.39 -13.56 -5.13
C ALA A 85 -28.36 -14.70 -4.10
N ILE A 86 -27.27 -14.81 -3.34
CA ILE A 86 -27.12 -15.83 -2.27
C ILE A 86 -28.14 -15.60 -1.16
N TRP A 87 -28.39 -14.35 -0.78
CA TRP A 87 -29.40 -14.02 0.22
C TRP A 87 -30.82 -14.45 -0.21
N THR A 88 -31.14 -14.27 -1.50
CA THR A 88 -32.43 -14.67 -2.07
C THR A 88 -32.57 -16.20 -2.09
N GLU A 89 -31.50 -16.92 -2.39
CA GLU A 89 -31.45 -18.39 -2.27
C GLU A 89 -31.79 -18.82 -0.85
N TRP A 90 -31.13 -18.25 0.15
CA TRP A 90 -31.39 -18.56 1.56
C TRP A 90 -32.83 -18.26 1.98
N ILE A 91 -33.38 -17.10 1.62
CA ILE A 91 -34.78 -16.74 1.94
C ILE A 91 -35.75 -17.75 1.29
N ARG A 92 -35.48 -18.18 0.06
CA ARG A 92 -36.36 -19.06 -0.70
C ARG A 92 -36.31 -20.51 -0.21
N GLU A 93 -35.12 -21.00 0.07
CA GLU A 93 -34.86 -22.42 0.33
C GLU A 93 -34.77 -22.73 1.82
N GLY A 94 -34.58 -21.70 2.65
CA GLY A 94 -34.40 -21.83 4.11
C GLY A 94 -33.05 -22.43 4.51
N ASN A 95 -32.24 -22.85 3.55
CA ASN A 95 -30.87 -23.31 3.71
C ASN A 95 -30.00 -22.78 2.55
N LEU A 96 -28.69 -22.87 2.71
CA LEU A 96 -27.74 -22.57 1.64
C LEU A 96 -27.01 -23.84 1.23
N SER A 97 -26.73 -23.97 -0.07
CA SER A 97 -25.84 -25.01 -0.55
C SER A 97 -24.41 -24.78 -0.04
N ARG A 98 -23.60 -25.84 0.04
CA ARG A 98 -22.18 -25.73 0.42
C ARG A 98 -21.41 -24.78 -0.51
N GLU A 99 -21.74 -24.79 -1.79
CA GLU A 99 -21.13 -23.90 -2.79
C GLU A 99 -21.50 -22.44 -2.53
N SER A 100 -22.76 -22.18 -2.18
CA SER A 100 -23.26 -20.85 -1.84
C SER A 100 -22.65 -20.32 -0.53
N ILE A 101 -22.41 -21.18 0.47
CA ILE A 101 -21.71 -20.80 1.70
C ILE A 101 -20.26 -20.40 1.41
N GLU A 102 -19.56 -21.15 0.56
CA GLU A 102 -18.17 -20.80 0.20
C GLU A 102 -18.12 -19.51 -0.63
N ALA A 103 -19.04 -19.35 -1.58
CA ALA A 103 -19.18 -18.10 -2.33
C ALA A 103 -19.48 -16.92 -1.40
N LEU A 104 -20.33 -17.10 -0.39
CA LEU A 104 -20.66 -16.09 0.61
C LEU A 104 -19.44 -15.69 1.43
N ARG A 105 -18.60 -16.65 1.85
CA ARG A 105 -17.35 -16.37 2.58
C ARG A 105 -16.39 -15.52 1.76
N VAL A 106 -16.23 -15.84 0.47
CA VAL A 106 -15.40 -15.05 -0.45
C VAL A 106 -15.96 -13.63 -0.59
N LEU A 107 -17.27 -13.49 -0.77
CA LEU A 107 -17.92 -12.19 -0.90
C LEU A 107 -17.83 -11.35 0.38
N LEU A 108 -17.99 -11.97 1.56
CA LEU A 108 -17.81 -11.30 2.84
C LEU A 108 -16.39 -10.79 3.02
N HIS A 109 -15.40 -11.60 2.64
CA HIS A 109 -13.99 -11.17 2.67
C HIS A 109 -13.76 -9.95 1.76
N SER A 110 -14.26 -9.98 0.53
CA SER A 110 -14.22 -8.81 -0.35
C SER A 110 -14.97 -7.62 0.24
N ALA A 111 -16.14 -7.83 0.84
CA ALA A 111 -16.96 -6.77 1.42
C ALA A 111 -16.29 -6.09 2.63
N VAL A 112 -15.56 -6.84 3.47
CA VAL A 112 -14.77 -6.26 4.57
C VAL A 112 -13.73 -5.25 4.06
N LEU A 113 -13.17 -5.47 2.87
CA LEU A 113 -12.21 -4.54 2.25
C LEU A 113 -12.87 -3.32 1.58
N LEU A 114 -14.17 -3.39 1.31
CA LEU A 114 -14.91 -2.41 0.51
C LEU A 114 -15.71 -1.40 1.33
N TYR A 115 -16.03 -1.73 2.58
CA TYR A 115 -16.88 -0.92 3.44
C TYR A 115 -16.09 -0.36 4.63
N GLU A 116 -16.57 0.75 5.20
CA GLU A 116 -15.95 1.40 6.36
C GLU A 116 -16.11 0.53 7.62
N SER A 117 -15.35 0.88 8.68
CA SER A 117 -15.21 0.06 9.89
C SER A 117 -16.53 -0.36 10.53
N ASP A 118 -17.55 0.50 10.51
CA ASP A 118 -18.87 0.22 11.08
C ASP A 118 -19.62 -0.93 10.39
N ILE A 119 -19.33 -1.18 9.11
CA ILE A 119 -19.89 -2.29 8.33
C ILE A 119 -18.86 -3.43 8.25
N ALA A 120 -17.57 -3.11 8.11
CA ALA A 120 -16.50 -4.08 8.00
C ALA A 120 -16.35 -4.94 9.27
N ASP A 121 -16.50 -4.37 10.46
CA ASP A 121 -16.41 -5.10 11.72
C ASP A 121 -17.54 -6.14 11.85
N ASP A 122 -18.77 -5.73 11.53
CA ASP A 122 -19.94 -6.60 11.52
C ASP A 122 -19.81 -7.72 10.45
N LEU A 123 -19.29 -7.38 9.26
CA LEU A 123 -19.03 -8.37 8.19
C LEU A 123 -17.93 -9.36 8.58
N SER A 124 -16.89 -8.89 9.29
CA SER A 124 -15.80 -9.72 9.80
C SER A 124 -16.30 -10.72 10.84
N LEU A 125 -17.21 -10.29 11.72
CA LEU A 125 -17.86 -11.17 12.69
C LEU A 125 -18.68 -12.28 12.00
N ALA A 126 -19.45 -11.92 10.97
CA ALA A 126 -20.19 -12.90 10.17
C ALA A 126 -19.26 -13.89 9.45
N LEU A 127 -18.15 -13.39 8.89
CA LEU A 127 -17.14 -14.21 8.24
C LEU A 127 -16.47 -15.21 9.20
N ASP A 128 -16.19 -14.81 10.44
CA ASP A 128 -15.61 -15.71 11.45
C ASP A 128 -16.59 -16.84 11.82
N GLY A 129 -17.90 -16.52 11.96
CA GLY A 129 -18.96 -17.51 12.19
C GLY A 129 -19.00 -18.59 11.10
N LEU A 130 -19.08 -18.19 9.83
CA LEU A 130 -19.06 -19.12 8.69
C LEU A 130 -17.73 -19.91 8.61
N SER A 131 -16.61 -19.26 8.96
CA SER A 131 -15.30 -19.89 8.93
C SER A 131 -15.08 -20.88 10.07
N LYS A 132 -15.78 -20.75 11.20
CA LYS A 132 -15.75 -21.74 12.29
C LYS A 132 -16.41 -23.05 11.84
N HIS A 133 -17.55 -22.98 11.16
CA HIS A 133 -18.22 -24.16 10.59
C HIS A 133 -17.33 -24.88 9.56
N ALA A 134 -16.71 -24.13 8.63
CA ALA A 134 -15.81 -24.71 7.64
C ALA A 134 -14.55 -25.36 8.25
N ARG A 135 -13.91 -24.70 9.24
CA ARG A 135 -12.75 -25.25 9.96
C ARG A 135 -13.10 -26.52 10.72
N PHE A 136 -14.33 -26.59 11.24
CA PHE A 136 -14.82 -27.77 11.94
C PHE A 136 -14.93 -28.98 11.01
N HIS A 137 -15.55 -28.82 9.83
CA HIS A 137 -15.61 -29.87 8.82
C HIS A 137 -14.22 -30.39 8.40
N ALA A 138 -13.22 -29.50 8.32
CA ALA A 138 -11.85 -29.89 7.99
C ALA A 138 -11.19 -30.72 9.10
N ARG A 139 -11.28 -30.31 10.37
CA ARG A 139 -10.68 -31.06 11.51
C ARG A 139 -11.27 -32.46 11.68
N PHE A 140 -12.57 -32.62 11.45
CA PHE A 140 -13.24 -33.91 11.63
C PHE A 140 -12.92 -34.96 10.58
N ARG A 141 -12.31 -34.56 9.46
CA ARG A 141 -11.79 -35.50 8.47
C ARG A 141 -10.52 -36.21 8.98
N ASP A 142 -9.78 -35.60 9.90
CA ASP A 142 -8.42 -36.03 10.24
C ASP A 142 -8.27 -36.62 11.66
N GLU A 143 -9.30 -36.54 12.53
CA GLU A 143 -9.22 -36.95 13.94
C GLU A 143 -10.35 -37.91 14.38
N SER A 144 -10.00 -38.92 15.19
CA SER A 144 -10.94 -39.90 15.77
C SER A 144 -11.54 -39.38 17.08
N TYR A 145 -12.65 -38.65 16.97
CA TYR A 145 -13.44 -38.19 18.12
C TYR A 145 -14.54 -39.19 18.51
N ASP A 146 -14.94 -39.17 19.78
CA ASP A 146 -16.16 -39.81 20.27
C ASP A 146 -17.42 -39.18 19.62
N ASP A 147 -18.44 -40.01 19.37
CA ASP A 147 -19.69 -39.62 18.70
C ASP A 147 -20.50 -38.55 19.46
N ALA A 148 -20.48 -38.55 20.80
CA ALA A 148 -21.19 -37.56 21.61
C ALA A 148 -20.52 -36.18 21.51
N THR A 149 -19.18 -36.14 21.60
CA THR A 149 -18.40 -34.92 21.40
C THR A 149 -18.56 -34.40 19.96
N ARG A 150 -18.49 -35.29 18.95
CA ARG A 150 -18.71 -34.92 17.55
C ARG A 150 -20.07 -34.26 17.33
N LYS A 151 -21.14 -34.84 17.86
CA LYS A 151 -22.51 -34.33 17.71
C LYS A 151 -22.68 -32.95 18.37
N SER A 152 -22.25 -32.79 19.61
CA SER A 152 -22.41 -31.52 20.34
C SER A 152 -21.69 -30.36 19.66
N TRP A 153 -20.51 -30.61 19.10
CA TRP A 153 -19.77 -29.56 18.41
C TRP A 153 -20.32 -29.27 17.01
N LEU A 154 -20.84 -30.27 16.28
CA LEU A 154 -21.57 -30.05 15.03
C LEU A 154 -22.75 -29.11 15.26
N GLU A 155 -23.57 -29.40 16.26
CA GLU A 155 -24.72 -28.57 16.65
C GLU A 155 -24.30 -27.12 16.93
N LYS A 156 -23.24 -26.91 17.72
CA LYS A 156 -22.69 -25.56 17.98
C LYS A 156 -22.18 -24.86 16.73
N SER A 157 -21.60 -25.59 15.78
CA SER A 157 -21.09 -25.02 14.54
C SER A 157 -22.21 -24.60 13.58
N PHE A 158 -23.29 -25.39 13.51
CA PHE A 158 -24.49 -25.04 12.76
C PHE A 158 -25.22 -23.85 13.39
N GLU A 159 -25.29 -23.79 14.72
CA GLU A 159 -25.85 -22.65 15.44
C GLU A 159 -25.06 -21.37 15.15
N ALA A 160 -23.72 -21.44 15.16
CA ALA A 160 -22.88 -20.30 14.82
C ALA A 160 -23.03 -19.86 13.35
N GLU A 161 -23.20 -20.80 12.42
CA GLU A 161 -23.50 -20.50 11.01
C GLU A 161 -24.86 -19.82 10.87
N ASP A 162 -25.91 -20.35 11.50
CA ASP A 162 -27.26 -19.79 11.42
C ASP A 162 -27.32 -18.37 12.01
N ILE A 163 -26.64 -18.13 13.14
CA ILE A 163 -26.48 -16.78 13.72
C ILE A 163 -25.76 -15.85 12.73
N ALA A 164 -24.68 -16.33 12.11
CA ALA A 164 -23.90 -15.56 11.15
C ALA A 164 -24.69 -15.22 9.89
N ILE A 165 -25.52 -16.13 9.37
CA ILE A 165 -26.38 -15.88 8.22
C ILE A 165 -27.48 -14.88 8.59
N LYS A 166 -28.14 -15.06 9.74
CA LYS A 166 -29.20 -14.13 10.21
C LYS A 166 -28.70 -12.71 10.45
N SER A 167 -27.45 -12.53 10.87
CA SER A 167 -26.87 -11.19 11.07
C SER A 167 -26.60 -10.44 9.75
N LEU A 168 -26.66 -11.12 8.60
CA LEU A 168 -26.44 -10.51 7.29
C LEU A 168 -27.60 -9.63 6.82
N ASP A 169 -28.82 -9.85 7.29
CA ASP A 169 -29.99 -9.06 6.86
C ASP A 169 -29.85 -7.55 7.18
N PRO A 170 -29.55 -7.15 8.44
CA PRO A 170 -29.30 -5.74 8.74
C PRO A 170 -28.06 -5.20 8.03
N LEU A 171 -27.04 -6.04 7.80
CA LEU A 171 -25.83 -5.65 7.07
C LEU A 171 -26.13 -5.36 5.60
N MET A 172 -26.99 -6.15 4.97
CA MET A 172 -27.40 -5.97 3.59
C MET A 172 -28.14 -4.66 3.36
N LYS A 173 -28.94 -4.24 4.35
CA LYS A 173 -29.58 -2.93 4.35
C LYS A 173 -28.54 -1.81 4.43
N LYS A 174 -27.62 -1.85 5.40
CA LYS A 174 -26.53 -0.87 5.55
C LYS A 174 -25.68 -0.79 4.27
N MET A 175 -25.27 -1.93 3.72
CA MET A 175 -24.46 -2.00 2.51
C MET A 175 -25.18 -1.42 1.29
N THR A 176 -26.49 -1.71 1.15
CA THR A 176 -27.33 -1.15 0.09
C THR A 176 -27.44 0.36 0.19
N GLU A 177 -27.73 0.88 1.39
CA GLU A 177 -27.82 2.32 1.62
C GLU A 177 -26.50 3.03 1.29
N ARG A 178 -25.38 2.48 1.77
CA ARG A 178 -24.05 3.06 1.55
C ARG A 178 -23.61 2.99 0.07
N THR A 179 -24.09 2.00 -0.67
CA THR A 179 -23.85 1.91 -2.13
C THR A 179 -24.67 2.93 -2.91
N LYS A 180 -25.88 3.28 -2.46
CA LYS A 180 -26.72 4.32 -3.09
C LYS A 180 -26.16 5.73 -2.93
N VAL A 181 -25.50 6.02 -1.80
CA VAL A 181 -24.95 7.35 -1.49
C VAL A 181 -23.78 7.77 -2.41
N VAL A 182 -23.08 6.81 -3.04
CA VAL A 182 -21.95 7.08 -3.96
C VAL A 182 -22.40 7.77 -5.27
N GLY A 183 -23.70 7.90 -5.54
CA GLY A 183 -24.25 8.69 -6.65
C GLY A 183 -24.22 10.21 -6.47
N HIS A 184 -23.82 10.73 -5.30
CA HIS A 184 -23.63 12.15 -5.02
C HIS A 184 -22.30 12.36 -4.27
N PHE A 185 -21.23 12.63 -5.00
CA PHE A 185 -20.01 13.15 -4.38
C PHE A 185 -20.18 14.66 -4.16
N PRO A 186 -20.08 15.18 -2.92
CA PRO A 186 -19.72 16.57 -2.74
C PRO A 186 -18.30 16.77 -3.30
N PRO A 187 -18.05 17.80 -4.14
CA PRO A 187 -16.78 18.01 -4.82
C PRO A 187 -15.56 18.23 -3.89
N ASN A 188 -15.77 18.33 -2.58
CA ASN A 188 -14.76 18.75 -1.60
C ASN A 188 -13.91 17.62 -1.01
N LEU A 189 -14.09 16.35 -1.42
CA LEU A 189 -13.21 15.24 -0.97
C LEU A 189 -12.06 14.94 -1.94
N LEU A 190 -12.01 15.61 -3.11
CA LEU A 190 -10.97 15.39 -4.12
C LEU A 190 -9.75 16.33 -3.97
N PHE A 191 -9.83 17.34 -3.09
CA PHE A 191 -8.73 18.26 -2.83
C PHE A 191 -8.73 18.66 -1.35
N PRO A 192 -7.82 18.14 -0.51
CA PRO A 192 -7.55 18.75 0.78
C PRO A 192 -6.77 20.06 0.56
N ASN A 193 -7.21 21.14 1.23
CA ASN A 193 -6.45 22.38 1.37
C ASN A 193 -5.15 22.16 2.15
#